data_AF-S7RIB0-F1
#
_entry.id   AF-S7RIB0-F1
#
_cell.length_a   1.000
_cell.length_b   1.000
_cell.length_c   1.000
_cell.angle_alpha   90.00
_cell.angle_beta   90.00
_cell.angle_gamma   90.00
#
_symmetry.space_group_name_H-M   'P 1'
#
loop_
_entity.id
_entity.type
_entity.pdbx_description
1 polymer ?
#
loop_
_entity_poly.entity_id
_entity_poly.type
_entity_poly.pdbx_seq_one_letter_code
_entity_poly.pdbx_strand_id
1 'polypeptide(L)'
;MPESKKSPWSWTPPPLPSTHEIFCQSSVQNDRVWHRLPWATESAYASFNFASPGYGDVIISCQLTSTNYKIDNGTVKQAVRLLRYDHPAIAAKWACPKPGGASNSAEKRLAYEVPGSEGDVDVWLSDVITDRSDALGEANGDVDAAIALVRHDLGKAGTGPPTTFFEAHFVPSSSGGPACGIVLRLGHAVFDATGSFQILDSLIERIAQILRSGGHKKLNWGDEVVRLAEPFPDIAKVPWSLDSMKSREDRFMLDKLAETVKVGENMPGVRFAHPADSLILGTGFITRTMLADSVQALRSVARNHGCTLSSIFESASLLSLLRINYVRRMPSINTGYMNPVDLRARHLRADTDPRNKAHWRAANSIGFAAYIVRDLQRFVHPGDICLGPEQLLQDLWVLAKETQAQVEENREVMDRAAFWVHEFLEAALAALGVEGGPKVSAKPAVGSLGVVDQHLSQRVAVNERDFLVVSQPKLAVRHPVLTCHIYTWSGTLYIDFSFTEGYYGTLDEQLGAAKEGLADRASLLAFIDEFMGILQLVVDSAP
;
A
#
# COMPACT_ATOMS: atom_id res chain seq x y z
N MET A 1 11.46 4.78 35.26
CA MET A 1 12.01 4.76 33.89
C MET A 1 12.22 6.21 33.48
N PRO A 2 13.34 6.60 32.85
CA PRO A 2 13.47 7.94 32.28
C PRO A 2 12.32 8.14 31.30
N GLU A 3 11.61 9.27 31.37
CA GLU A 3 10.58 9.62 30.39
C GLU A 3 11.19 9.48 28.98
N SER A 4 10.64 8.60 28.15
CA SER A 4 11.06 8.51 26.76
C SER A 4 10.78 9.87 26.12
N LYS A 5 11.83 10.58 25.71
CA LYS A 5 11.67 11.84 24.98
C LYS A 5 10.87 11.54 23.72
N LYS A 6 9.68 12.13 23.62
CA LYS A 6 8.84 12.13 22.42
C LYS A 6 9.63 12.64 21.21
N SER A 7 9.44 12.04 20.05
CA SER A 7 10.06 12.51 18.82
C SER A 7 9.45 13.85 18.35
N PRO A 8 10.09 14.57 17.42
CA PRO A 8 9.55 15.82 16.86
C PRO A 8 8.24 15.63 16.09
N TRP A 9 7.91 14.39 15.74
CA TRP A 9 6.69 14.01 15.03
C TRP A 9 5.57 13.57 15.96
N SER A 10 5.74 13.56 17.28
CA SER A 10 4.66 13.17 18.20
C SER A 10 3.46 14.13 18.13
N TRP A 11 2.27 13.63 18.49
CA TRP A 11 1.07 14.45 18.63
C TRP A 11 1.23 15.56 19.68
N THR A 12 0.96 16.79 19.25
CA THR A 12 0.82 17.98 20.08
C THR A 12 -0.67 18.15 20.43
N PRO A 13 -1.01 18.40 21.71
CA PRO A 13 -2.37 18.74 22.10
C PRO A 13 -2.81 20.09 21.49
N PRO A 14 -4.13 20.37 21.44
CA PRO A 14 -4.65 21.64 20.97
C PRO A 14 -4.09 22.85 21.76
N PRO A 15 -4.13 24.07 21.20
CA PRO A 15 -4.77 24.42 19.93
C PRO A 15 -3.86 24.25 18.70
N LEU A 16 -4.48 24.08 17.52
CA LEU A 16 -3.77 24.24 16.25
C LEU A 16 -3.18 25.67 16.15
N PRO A 17 -1.92 25.84 15.72
CA PRO A 17 -1.30 27.15 15.60
C PRO A 17 -2.15 28.10 14.74
N SER A 18 -2.27 29.36 15.16
CA SER A 18 -3.11 30.36 14.47
C SER A 18 -2.62 30.69 13.05
N THR A 19 -1.38 30.32 12.73
CA THR A 19 -0.76 30.39 11.41
C THR A 19 -1.25 29.31 10.44
N HIS A 20 -1.94 28.30 10.95
CA HIS A 20 -2.41 27.15 10.18
C HIS A 20 -3.94 27.13 10.09
N GLU A 21 -4.44 26.49 9.04
CA GLU A 21 -5.85 26.18 8.84
C GLU A 21 -6.02 24.76 8.30
N ILE A 22 -7.16 24.14 8.61
CA ILE A 22 -7.50 22.81 8.09
C ILE A 22 -7.81 22.95 6.60
N PHE A 23 -7.24 22.06 5.79
CA PHE A 23 -7.40 22.01 4.34
C PHE A 23 -8.78 21.43 3.95
N CYS A 24 -9.86 22.06 4.42
CA CYS A 24 -11.28 21.89 4.06
C CYS A 24 -12.15 22.68 5.07
N GLN A 25 -13.47 22.72 4.86
CA GLN A 25 -14.36 23.29 5.86
C GLN A 25 -14.22 22.52 7.18
N SER A 26 -13.88 23.25 8.23
CA SER A 26 -13.91 22.78 9.61
C SER A 26 -15.08 23.45 10.33
N SER A 27 -15.93 22.66 10.97
CA SER A 27 -16.92 23.14 11.93
C SER A 27 -16.37 23.22 13.36
N VAL A 28 -15.13 22.77 13.57
CA VAL A 28 -14.54 22.54 14.89
C VAL A 28 -13.59 23.67 15.25
N GLN A 29 -13.67 24.14 16.49
CA GLN A 29 -12.77 25.19 17.00
C GLN A 29 -11.33 24.68 17.12
N ASN A 30 -10.35 25.54 16.85
CA ASN A 30 -8.92 25.19 16.85
C ASN A 30 -8.43 24.60 18.19
N ASP A 31 -9.10 24.89 19.31
CA ASP A 31 -8.81 24.38 20.65
C ASP A 31 -9.23 22.91 20.86
N ARG A 32 -9.80 22.25 19.84
CA ARG A 32 -10.12 20.82 19.80
C ARG A 32 -9.30 20.06 18.75
N VAL A 33 -8.29 20.69 18.16
CA VAL A 33 -7.49 20.13 17.07
C VAL A 33 -6.12 19.68 17.56
N TRP A 34 -5.91 18.36 17.60
CA TRP A 34 -4.59 17.76 17.82
C TRP A 34 -3.80 17.79 16.52
N HIS A 35 -2.49 17.96 16.57
CA HIS A 35 -1.68 18.01 15.36
C HIS A 35 -0.27 17.45 15.54
N ARG A 36 0.37 17.08 14.43
CA ARG A 36 1.79 16.72 14.40
C ARG A 36 2.41 16.95 13.03
N LEU A 37 3.73 16.95 12.96
CA LEU A 37 4.44 16.87 11.69
C LEU A 37 4.31 15.44 11.12
N PRO A 38 4.13 15.28 9.80
CA PRO A 38 4.20 13.97 9.17
C PRO A 38 5.65 13.46 9.17
N TRP A 39 5.85 12.18 9.47
CA TRP A 39 7.16 11.53 9.45
C TRP A 39 7.37 10.81 8.11
N ALA A 40 8.56 10.96 7.53
CA ALA A 40 9.03 10.14 6.40
C ALA A 40 7.99 9.95 5.27
N THR A 41 7.49 8.72 5.08
CA THR A 41 6.53 8.32 4.04
C THR A 41 5.24 9.10 4.11
N GLU A 42 4.79 9.48 5.31
CA GLU A 42 3.61 10.33 5.50
C GLU A 42 3.79 11.66 4.76
N SER A 43 4.97 12.27 4.88
CA SER A 43 5.32 13.55 4.23
C SER A 43 5.50 13.40 2.72
N ALA A 44 6.13 12.30 2.28
CA ALA A 44 6.33 12.02 0.87
C ALA A 44 5.00 11.83 0.13
N TYR A 45 4.13 10.94 0.63
CA TYR A 45 2.82 10.70 0.04
C TYR A 45 1.90 11.91 0.16
N ALA A 46 2.02 12.71 1.23
CA ALA A 46 1.34 14.01 1.28
C ALA A 46 1.71 14.86 0.07
N SER A 47 3.01 15.08 -0.13
CA SER A 47 3.54 15.93 -1.19
C SER A 47 3.12 15.44 -2.57
N PHE A 48 3.20 14.14 -2.83
CA PHE A 48 2.74 13.57 -4.09
C PHE A 48 1.23 13.71 -4.28
N ASN A 49 0.41 13.51 -3.24
CA ASN A 49 -1.03 13.62 -3.36
C ASN A 49 -1.50 15.08 -3.57
N PHE A 50 -0.80 16.06 -3.00
CA PHE A 50 -1.03 17.48 -3.31
C PHE A 50 -0.67 17.83 -4.76
N ALA A 51 0.38 17.23 -5.32
CA ALA A 51 0.79 17.44 -6.71
C ALA A 51 -0.08 16.67 -7.71
N SER A 52 -0.53 15.47 -7.34
CA SER A 52 -1.38 14.59 -8.13
C SER A 52 -2.44 13.97 -7.22
N PRO A 53 -3.62 14.58 -7.10
CA PRO A 53 -4.70 14.10 -6.27
C PRO A 53 -4.98 12.61 -6.38
N GLY A 54 -4.91 11.93 -5.23
CA GLY A 54 -5.05 10.49 -5.08
C GLY A 54 -3.77 9.69 -5.31
N TYR A 55 -2.60 10.33 -5.41
CA TYR A 55 -1.35 9.61 -5.65
C TYR A 55 -1.02 8.71 -4.47
N GLY A 56 -0.76 7.44 -4.76
CA GLY A 56 -0.46 6.42 -3.78
C GLY A 56 -1.67 5.91 -3.02
N ASP A 57 -2.88 6.44 -3.24
CA ASP A 57 -4.06 5.98 -2.51
C ASP A 57 -4.21 4.46 -2.64
N VAL A 58 -4.43 3.83 -1.50
CA VAL A 58 -4.61 2.39 -1.36
C VAL A 58 -6.11 2.11 -1.43
N ILE A 59 -6.51 1.29 -2.39
CA ILE A 59 -7.90 0.87 -2.56
C ILE A 59 -7.99 -0.61 -2.20
N ILE A 60 -8.56 -0.92 -1.05
CA ILE A 60 -8.78 -2.30 -0.60
C ILE A 60 -10.26 -2.65 -0.69
N SER A 61 -10.59 -3.84 -1.18
CA SER A 61 -11.98 -4.26 -1.35
C SER A 61 -12.19 -5.72 -1.00
N CYS A 62 -13.39 -6.06 -0.54
CA CYS A 62 -13.84 -7.44 -0.34
C CYS A 62 -15.37 -7.52 -0.42
N GLN A 63 -15.88 -8.74 -0.54
CA GLN A 63 -17.28 -9.04 -0.24
C GLN A 63 -17.39 -9.52 1.20
N LEU A 64 -18.51 -9.16 1.82
CA LEU A 64 -18.95 -9.72 3.10
C LEU A 64 -20.22 -10.52 2.87
N THR A 65 -20.17 -11.80 3.20
CA THR A 65 -21.34 -12.68 3.15
C THR A 65 -21.89 -12.91 4.55
N SER A 66 -23.20 -12.78 4.69
CA SER A 66 -23.94 -13.01 5.92
C SER A 66 -25.22 -13.79 5.61
N THR A 67 -25.46 -14.89 6.32
CA THR A 67 -26.64 -15.76 6.09
C THR A 67 -27.90 -15.25 6.77
N ASN A 68 -27.76 -14.67 7.97
CA ASN A 68 -28.89 -14.36 8.85
C ASN A 68 -29.06 -12.86 9.14
N TYR A 69 -28.09 -12.04 8.74
CA TYR A 69 -28.10 -10.60 8.99
C TYR A 69 -28.03 -9.83 7.69
N LYS A 70 -28.94 -8.86 7.53
CA LYS A 70 -28.86 -7.88 6.46
C LYS A 70 -27.87 -6.78 6.88
N ILE A 71 -26.85 -6.55 6.06
CA ILE A 71 -25.97 -5.40 6.18
C ILE A 71 -26.55 -4.29 5.30
N ASP A 72 -26.76 -3.12 5.87
CA ASP A 72 -27.20 -1.93 5.15
C ASP A 72 -26.28 -0.73 5.40
N ASN A 73 -26.51 0.36 4.69
CA ASN A 73 -25.72 1.58 4.82
C ASN A 73 -25.76 2.14 6.26
N GLY A 74 -26.89 1.99 6.96
CA GLY A 74 -27.01 2.39 8.36
C GLY A 74 -26.06 1.61 9.27
N THR A 75 -25.97 0.29 9.07
CA THR A 75 -25.05 -0.59 9.77
C THR A 75 -23.59 -0.18 9.53
N VAL A 76 -23.23 0.10 8.28
CA VAL A 76 -21.87 0.56 7.92
C VAL A 76 -21.56 1.92 8.55
N LYS A 77 -22.49 2.88 8.52
CA LYS A 77 -22.34 4.18 9.19
C LYS A 77 -22.07 4.05 10.69
N GLN A 78 -22.83 3.20 11.37
CA GLN A 78 -22.61 2.95 12.80
C GLN A 78 -21.28 2.24 13.08
N ALA A 79 -20.87 1.31 12.22
CA ALA A 79 -19.59 0.62 12.34
C ALA A 79 -18.41 1.57 12.15
N VAL A 80 -18.44 2.45 11.13
CA VAL A 80 -17.41 3.46 10.89
C VAL A 80 -17.37 4.50 12.01
N ARG A 81 -18.52 4.86 12.59
CA ARG A 81 -18.57 5.72 13.79
C ARG A 81 -17.80 5.11 14.97
N LEU A 82 -18.03 3.82 15.26
CA LEU A 82 -17.25 3.10 16.28
C LEU A 82 -15.77 3.01 15.89
N LEU A 83 -15.49 2.74 14.62
CA LEU A 83 -14.12 2.66 14.10
C LEU A 83 -13.36 3.97 14.30
N ARG A 84 -13.98 5.13 14.07
CA ARG A 84 -13.35 6.44 14.34
C ARG A 84 -12.98 6.61 15.81
N TYR A 85 -13.81 6.14 16.73
CA TYR A 85 -13.51 6.23 18.16
C TYR A 85 -12.35 5.31 18.59
N ASP A 86 -12.21 4.16 17.93
CA ASP A 86 -11.14 3.21 18.23
C ASP A 86 -9.83 3.55 17.47
N HIS A 87 -9.95 4.14 16.29
CA HIS A 87 -8.86 4.52 15.39
C HIS A 87 -9.06 5.98 14.90
N PRO A 88 -8.91 7.00 15.77
CA PRO A 88 -9.22 8.40 15.43
C PRO A 88 -8.43 8.95 14.23
N ALA A 89 -7.24 8.42 13.94
CA ALA A 89 -6.46 8.84 12.79
C ALA A 89 -7.15 8.60 11.44
N ILE A 90 -8.20 7.77 11.34
CA ILE A 90 -8.99 7.65 10.10
C ILE A 90 -9.70 8.96 9.73
N ALA A 91 -9.97 9.82 10.71
CA ALA A 91 -10.57 11.14 10.50
C ALA A 91 -9.51 12.26 10.52
N ALA A 92 -8.22 11.92 10.35
CA ALA A 92 -7.18 12.91 10.20
C ALA A 92 -7.35 13.70 8.89
N LYS A 93 -6.84 14.93 8.90
CA LYS A 93 -6.86 15.88 7.78
C LYS A 93 -5.51 16.56 7.66
N TRP A 94 -5.28 17.24 6.55
CA TRP A 94 -4.16 18.18 6.43
C TRP A 94 -4.49 19.51 7.08
N ALA A 95 -3.54 20.05 7.85
CA ALA A 95 -3.49 21.46 8.20
C ALA A 95 -2.31 22.12 7.47
N CYS A 96 -2.58 23.24 6.82
CA CYS A 96 -1.64 23.98 6.00
C CYS A 96 -1.44 25.41 6.55
N PRO A 97 -0.29 26.05 6.30
CA PRO A 97 -0.13 27.47 6.57
C PRO A 97 -1.18 28.31 5.82
N LYS A 98 -1.68 29.37 6.45
CA LYS A 98 -2.66 30.28 5.84
C LYS A 98 -2.11 30.99 4.59
N PRO A 99 -2.97 31.38 3.63
CA PRO A 99 -2.56 32.10 2.42
C PRO A 99 -1.75 33.35 2.76
N GLY A 100 -0.51 33.44 2.26
CA GLY A 100 0.44 34.52 2.53
C GLY A 100 1.72 34.08 3.26
N GLY A 101 1.75 32.87 3.82
CA GLY A 101 2.99 32.19 4.22
C GLY A 101 3.67 31.48 3.05
N ALA A 102 4.98 31.30 3.09
CA ALA A 102 5.68 30.45 2.13
C ALA A 102 5.20 29.01 2.33
N SER A 103 4.40 28.48 1.41
CA SER A 103 3.90 27.09 1.48
C SER A 103 5.04 26.11 1.20
N ASN A 104 5.82 25.78 2.22
CA ASN A 104 6.74 24.65 2.17
C ASN A 104 6.02 23.39 2.68
N SER A 105 6.26 22.25 2.02
CA SER A 105 5.81 20.93 2.47
C SER A 105 6.18 20.64 3.94
N ALA A 106 7.32 21.17 4.40
CA ALA A 106 7.82 21.05 5.77
C ALA A 106 6.92 21.70 6.84
N GLU A 107 6.02 22.62 6.47
CA GLU A 107 5.11 23.29 7.40
C GLU A 107 3.73 22.65 7.48
N LYS A 108 3.45 21.63 6.65
CA LYS A 108 2.18 20.89 6.67
C LYS A 108 2.11 19.99 7.90
N ARG A 109 0.91 19.83 8.44
CA ARG A 109 0.66 19.02 9.64
C ARG A 109 -0.46 18.03 9.40
N LEU A 110 -0.31 16.83 9.95
CA LEU A 110 -1.46 15.94 10.17
C LEU A 110 -2.24 16.50 11.36
N ALA A 111 -3.54 16.65 11.19
CA ALA A 111 -4.44 17.20 12.20
C ALA A 111 -5.61 16.25 12.45
N TYR A 112 -6.04 16.15 13.70
CA TYR A 112 -7.23 15.41 14.12
C TYR A 112 -8.17 16.34 14.88
N GLU A 113 -9.42 16.41 14.41
CA GLU A 113 -10.47 17.23 15.01
C GLU A 113 -11.32 16.36 15.94
N VAL A 114 -11.31 16.68 17.24
CA VAL A 114 -12.20 16.05 18.22
C VAL A 114 -13.63 16.58 17.98
N PRO A 115 -14.61 15.73 17.61
CA PRO A 115 -15.99 16.16 17.38
C PRO A 115 -16.56 16.94 18.55
N GLY A 116 -17.21 18.07 18.30
CA GLY A 116 -17.90 18.86 19.34
C GLY A 116 -19.21 18.22 19.77
N SER A 117 -19.84 17.49 18.85
CA SER A 117 -21.16 16.90 18.99
C SER A 117 -21.30 15.65 18.11
N GLU A 118 -22.35 14.85 18.32
CA GLU A 118 -22.74 13.79 17.38
C GLU A 118 -23.12 14.36 16.00
N GLY A 119 -23.64 15.58 15.94
CA GLY A 119 -23.94 16.24 14.66
C GLY A 119 -22.69 16.43 13.80
N ASP A 120 -21.55 16.78 14.41
CA ASP A 120 -20.26 16.86 13.69
C ASP A 120 -19.80 15.49 13.15
N VAL A 121 -20.13 14.43 13.88
CA VAL A 121 -19.84 13.05 13.46
C VAL A 121 -20.72 12.66 12.28
N ASP A 122 -22.02 12.97 12.31
CA ASP A 122 -22.95 12.67 11.23
C ASP A 122 -22.61 13.40 9.92
N VAL A 123 -22.14 14.66 10.02
CA VAL A 123 -21.60 15.40 8.88
C VAL A 123 -20.39 14.66 8.30
N TRP A 124 -19.41 14.33 9.14
CA TRP A 124 -18.23 13.60 8.69
C TRP A 124 -18.57 12.22 8.07
N LEU A 125 -19.50 11.46 8.68
CA LEU A 125 -19.96 10.18 8.15
C LEU A 125 -20.62 10.32 6.78
N SER A 126 -21.26 11.46 6.51
CA SER A 126 -21.88 11.74 5.21
C SER A 126 -20.84 12.07 4.13
N ASP A 127 -19.68 12.59 4.54
CA ASP A 127 -18.56 12.87 3.63
C ASP A 127 -17.74 11.62 3.30
N VAL A 128 -17.57 10.71 4.28
CA VAL A 128 -16.66 9.55 4.14
C VAL A 128 -17.37 8.24 3.76
N ILE A 129 -18.70 8.18 3.77
CA ILE A 129 -19.45 6.95 3.47
C ILE A 129 -20.38 7.16 2.29
N THR A 130 -20.12 6.40 1.24
CA THR A 130 -20.89 6.45 0.00
C THR A 130 -21.65 5.15 -0.20
N ASP A 131 -22.97 5.24 -0.38
CA ASP A 131 -23.79 4.11 -0.83
C ASP A 131 -23.63 3.96 -2.34
N ARG A 132 -23.23 2.77 -2.79
CA ARG A 132 -22.95 2.45 -4.19
C ARG A 132 -24.03 1.55 -4.81
N SER A 133 -25.30 1.81 -4.48
CA SER A 133 -26.44 1.21 -5.18
C SER A 133 -26.43 1.50 -6.69
N ASP A 134 -25.87 2.63 -7.09
CA ASP A 134 -25.65 3.02 -8.48
C ASP A 134 -24.77 2.00 -9.22
N ALA A 135 -23.61 1.67 -8.65
CA ALA A 135 -22.67 0.71 -9.22
C ALA A 135 -23.25 -0.70 -9.26
N LEU A 136 -24.05 -1.09 -8.27
CA LEU A 136 -24.78 -2.36 -8.29
C LEU A 136 -25.80 -2.41 -9.44
N GLY A 137 -26.50 -1.30 -9.69
CA GLY A 137 -27.42 -1.17 -10.82
C GLY A 137 -26.71 -1.31 -12.17
N GLU A 138 -25.59 -0.63 -12.35
CA GLU A 138 -24.75 -0.72 -13.56
C GLU A 138 -24.20 -2.14 -13.77
N ALA A 139 -23.83 -2.80 -12.68
CA ALA A 139 -23.38 -4.19 -12.68
C ALA A 139 -24.50 -5.24 -12.79
N ASN A 140 -25.75 -4.84 -13.07
CA ASN A 140 -26.91 -5.73 -13.16
C ASN A 140 -27.12 -6.63 -11.93
N GLY A 141 -26.79 -6.13 -10.72
CA GLY A 141 -26.92 -6.86 -9.48
C GLY A 141 -25.74 -7.76 -9.11
N ASP A 142 -24.67 -7.81 -9.91
CA ASP A 142 -23.43 -8.52 -9.57
C ASP A 142 -22.56 -7.67 -8.63
N VAL A 143 -22.38 -8.15 -7.40
CA VAL A 143 -21.62 -7.46 -6.36
C VAL A 143 -20.12 -7.40 -6.68
N ASP A 144 -19.53 -8.45 -7.30
CA ASP A 144 -18.12 -8.44 -7.66
C ASP A 144 -17.84 -7.45 -8.80
N ALA A 145 -18.71 -7.43 -9.80
CA ALA A 145 -18.61 -6.46 -10.89
C ALA A 145 -18.81 -5.03 -10.36
N ALA A 146 -19.77 -4.80 -9.46
CA ALA A 146 -19.97 -3.51 -8.81
C ALA A 146 -18.75 -3.07 -8.00
N ILE A 147 -18.14 -3.96 -7.21
CA ILE A 147 -16.88 -3.67 -6.49
C ILE A 147 -15.78 -3.28 -7.48
N ALA A 148 -15.65 -3.99 -8.60
CA ALA A 148 -14.66 -3.69 -9.63
C ALA A 148 -14.88 -2.29 -10.25
N LEU A 149 -16.13 -1.92 -10.54
CA LEU A 149 -16.50 -0.58 -11.03
C LEU A 149 -16.14 0.50 -10.00
N VAL A 150 -16.54 0.32 -8.75
CA VAL A 150 -16.23 1.26 -7.65
C VAL A 150 -14.72 1.44 -7.51
N ARG A 151 -13.95 0.35 -7.51
CA ARG A 151 -12.49 0.42 -7.42
C ARG A 151 -11.85 1.12 -8.62
N HIS A 152 -12.32 0.86 -9.84
CA HIS A 152 -11.84 1.54 -11.04
C HIS A 152 -12.09 3.05 -10.96
N ASP A 153 -13.30 3.43 -10.53
CA ASP A 153 -13.71 4.81 -10.34
C ASP A 153 -12.86 5.55 -9.31
N LEU A 154 -12.58 4.91 -8.16
CA LEU A 154 -11.69 5.44 -7.12
C LEU A 154 -10.22 5.51 -7.56
N GLY A 155 -9.84 4.73 -8.58
CA GLY A 155 -8.51 4.73 -9.18
C GLY A 155 -8.25 5.90 -10.13
N LYS A 156 -9.25 6.75 -10.40
CA LYS A 156 -9.12 7.95 -11.23
C LYS A 156 -8.41 9.08 -10.49
N ALA A 157 -7.84 10.03 -11.23
CA ALA A 157 -7.26 11.22 -10.64
C ALA A 157 -8.35 12.07 -9.96
N GLY A 158 -8.09 12.55 -8.75
CA GLY A 158 -8.97 13.50 -8.08
C GLY A 158 -8.95 14.88 -8.75
N THR A 159 -10.00 15.67 -8.54
CA THR A 159 -10.10 17.05 -9.07
C THR A 159 -9.40 18.10 -8.20
N GLY A 160 -8.97 17.72 -7.00
CA GLY A 160 -8.27 18.58 -6.05
C GLY A 160 -7.64 17.75 -4.93
N PRO A 161 -6.80 18.36 -4.08
CA PRO A 161 -6.11 17.61 -3.03
C PRO A 161 -7.11 16.99 -2.03
N PRO A 162 -6.71 15.91 -1.34
CA PRO A 162 -7.61 15.08 -0.58
C PRO A 162 -8.11 15.85 0.65
N THR A 163 -9.42 15.85 0.84
CA THR A 163 -10.07 16.42 2.03
C THR A 163 -10.21 15.40 3.17
N THR A 164 -10.04 14.11 2.84
CA THR A 164 -10.10 12.97 3.76
C THR A 164 -9.01 11.95 3.40
N PHE A 165 -8.59 11.12 4.36
CA PHE A 165 -7.71 9.97 4.10
C PHE A 165 -8.43 8.63 4.19
N PHE A 166 -9.72 8.64 4.51
CA PHE A 166 -10.52 7.44 4.68
C PHE A 166 -11.86 7.67 4.02
N GLU A 167 -12.21 6.79 3.09
CA GLU A 167 -13.55 6.70 2.52
C GLU A 167 -13.98 5.23 2.51
N ALA A 168 -15.22 4.96 2.89
CA ALA A 168 -15.84 3.66 2.81
C ALA A 168 -17.00 3.69 1.81
N HIS A 169 -16.92 2.85 0.80
CA HIS A 169 -17.93 2.69 -0.24
C HIS A 169 -18.63 1.36 -0.02
N PHE A 170 -19.94 1.43 0.24
CA PHE A 170 -20.78 0.28 0.52
C PHE A 170 -21.58 -0.11 -0.74
N VAL A 171 -21.34 -1.30 -1.26
CA VAL A 171 -22.15 -1.89 -2.34
C VAL A 171 -23.20 -2.78 -1.68
N PRO A 172 -24.50 -2.48 -1.76
CA PRO A 172 -25.51 -3.30 -1.12
C PRO A 172 -25.61 -4.70 -1.74
N SER A 173 -26.28 -5.60 -1.04
CA SER A 173 -26.64 -6.90 -1.59
C SER A 173 -27.70 -6.76 -2.69
N SER A 174 -27.61 -7.59 -3.73
CA SER A 174 -28.70 -7.76 -4.69
C SER A 174 -29.98 -8.23 -3.98
N SER A 175 -31.15 -8.03 -4.59
CA SER A 175 -32.43 -8.39 -3.95
C SER A 175 -32.47 -9.87 -3.58
N GLY A 176 -32.39 -10.17 -2.29
CA GLY A 176 -32.36 -11.54 -1.74
C GLY A 176 -30.98 -12.20 -1.66
N GLY A 177 -29.91 -11.51 -2.07
CA GLY A 177 -28.53 -12.01 -1.96
C GLY A 177 -27.94 -11.87 -0.56
N PRO A 178 -27.08 -12.81 -0.10
CA PRO A 178 -26.45 -12.76 1.22
C PRO A 178 -25.15 -11.94 1.26
N ALA A 179 -24.65 -11.49 0.10
CA ALA A 179 -23.35 -10.83 -0.04
C ALA A 179 -23.51 -9.34 -0.33
N CYS A 180 -22.70 -8.50 0.31
CA CYS A 180 -22.52 -7.09 0.01
C CYS A 180 -21.03 -6.77 -0.22
N GLY A 181 -20.72 -5.63 -0.81
CA GLY A 181 -19.35 -5.18 -1.04
C GLY A 181 -18.91 -4.06 -0.11
N ILE A 182 -17.64 -4.12 0.30
CA ILE A 182 -16.95 -3.03 1.00
C ILE A 182 -15.72 -2.66 0.19
N VAL A 183 -15.60 -1.39 -0.18
CA VAL A 183 -14.42 -0.82 -0.83
C VAL A 183 -13.94 0.36 0.01
N LEU A 184 -12.69 0.32 0.46
CA LEU A 184 -12.06 1.41 1.19
C LEU A 184 -11.05 2.10 0.30
N ARG A 185 -11.12 3.43 0.23
CA ARG A 185 -10.04 4.27 -0.31
C ARG A 185 -9.31 4.90 0.86
N LEU A 186 -8.01 4.66 0.92
CA LEU A 186 -7.17 4.98 2.07
C LEU A 186 -5.98 5.82 1.60
N GLY A 187 -5.88 7.05 2.11
CA GLY A 187 -4.80 7.96 1.79
C GLY A 187 -3.47 7.45 2.34
N HIS A 188 -2.49 7.27 1.46
CA HIS A 188 -1.23 6.62 1.81
C HIS A 188 -0.41 7.39 2.87
N ALA A 189 -0.71 8.67 3.07
CA ALA A 189 -0.11 9.47 4.12
C ALA A 189 -0.48 9.02 5.55
N VAL A 190 -1.59 8.28 5.72
CA VAL A 190 -2.03 7.75 7.02
C VAL A 190 -2.03 6.23 7.04
N PHE A 191 -2.26 5.58 5.90
CA PHE A 191 -2.35 4.13 5.81
C PHE A 191 -1.24 3.57 4.94
N ASP A 192 -0.68 2.43 5.31
CA ASP A 192 0.06 1.58 4.38
C ASP A 192 -0.75 0.31 4.07
N ALA A 193 -0.26 -0.52 3.14
CA ALA A 193 -0.96 -1.72 2.72
C ALA A 193 -1.32 -2.67 3.88
N THR A 194 -0.39 -2.91 4.81
CA THR A 194 -0.66 -3.72 6.02
C THR A 194 -1.75 -3.07 6.89
N GLY A 195 -1.65 -1.76 7.13
CA GLY A 195 -2.64 -0.97 7.84
C GLY A 195 -4.01 -1.00 7.17
N SER A 196 -4.08 -1.08 5.84
CA SER A 196 -5.33 -1.22 5.10
C SER A 196 -6.06 -2.53 5.41
N PHE A 197 -5.35 -3.65 5.50
CA PHE A 197 -5.93 -4.92 5.94
C PHE A 197 -6.42 -4.86 7.38
N GLN A 198 -5.62 -4.29 8.29
CA GLN A 198 -5.99 -4.15 9.70
C GLN A 198 -7.25 -3.29 9.87
N ILE A 199 -7.37 -2.20 9.11
CA ILE A 199 -8.51 -1.28 9.20
C ILE A 199 -9.76 -1.88 8.56
N LEU A 200 -9.61 -2.64 7.47
CA LEU A 200 -10.70 -3.42 6.90
C LEU A 200 -11.21 -4.45 7.93
N ASP A 201 -10.33 -5.18 8.58
CA ASP A 201 -10.70 -6.14 9.63
C ASP A 201 -11.41 -5.49 10.82
N SER A 202 -10.83 -4.40 11.35
CA SER A 202 -11.46 -3.62 12.42
C SER A 202 -12.85 -3.13 12.01
N LEU A 203 -13.05 -2.68 10.77
CA LEU A 203 -14.36 -2.27 10.27
C LEU A 203 -15.35 -3.45 10.28
N ILE A 204 -14.95 -4.62 9.78
CA ILE A 204 -15.80 -5.82 9.74
C ILE A 204 -16.16 -6.28 11.16
N GLU A 205 -15.23 -6.19 12.12
CA GLU A 205 -15.52 -6.44 13.53
C GLU A 205 -16.57 -5.48 14.09
N ARG A 206 -16.51 -4.19 13.74
CA ARG A 206 -17.52 -3.22 14.16
C ARG A 206 -18.86 -3.45 13.47
N ILE A 207 -18.89 -3.88 12.22
CA ILE A 207 -20.13 -4.33 11.56
C ILE A 207 -20.74 -5.50 12.34
N ALA A 208 -19.95 -6.54 12.64
CA ALA A 208 -20.42 -7.69 13.41
C ALA A 208 -20.91 -7.29 14.81
N GLN A 209 -20.23 -6.33 15.46
CA GLN A 209 -20.65 -5.79 16.75
C GLN A 209 -22.01 -5.08 16.66
N ILE A 210 -22.21 -4.22 15.67
CA ILE A 210 -23.47 -3.49 15.46
C ILE A 210 -24.62 -4.47 15.19
N LEU A 211 -24.39 -5.49 14.36
CA LEU A 211 -25.38 -6.55 14.09
C LEU A 211 -25.75 -7.34 15.35
N ARG A 212 -24.81 -7.54 16.28
CA ARG A 212 -25.04 -8.23 17.55
C ARG A 212 -25.80 -7.37 18.55
N SER A 213 -25.41 -6.11 18.72
CA SER A 213 -25.99 -5.22 19.74
C SER A 213 -27.23 -4.47 19.28
N GLY A 214 -27.51 -4.44 17.98
CA GLY A 214 -28.70 -3.83 17.39
C GLY A 214 -28.82 -2.33 17.61
N GLY A 215 -27.73 -1.61 17.92
CA GLY A 215 -27.89 -0.25 18.43
C GLY A 215 -26.65 0.63 18.51
N HIS A 216 -26.95 1.91 18.66
CA HIS A 216 -26.03 3.03 18.78
C HIS A 216 -25.40 3.06 20.18
N LYS A 217 -24.07 3.00 20.24
CA LYS A 217 -23.31 3.17 21.50
C LYS A 217 -23.05 4.67 21.73
N LYS A 218 -23.39 5.18 22.91
CA LYS A 218 -22.96 6.53 23.32
C LYS A 218 -21.43 6.56 23.44
N LEU A 219 -20.79 7.53 22.79
CA LEU A 219 -19.36 7.73 22.81
C LEU A 219 -19.06 9.07 23.47
N ASN A 220 -18.04 9.09 24.32
CA ASN A 220 -17.56 10.32 24.94
C ASN A 220 -16.42 10.87 24.07
N TRP A 221 -16.76 11.66 23.05
CA TRP A 221 -15.78 12.27 22.16
C TRP A 221 -14.81 13.17 22.93
N GLY A 222 -13.52 13.02 22.64
CA GLY A 222 -12.39 13.50 23.43
C GLY A 222 -11.61 12.38 24.09
N ASP A 223 -12.28 11.31 24.56
CA ASP A 223 -11.60 10.16 25.18
C ASP A 223 -10.80 9.35 24.16
N GLU A 224 -11.15 9.41 22.87
CA GLU A 224 -10.45 8.69 21.80
C GLU A 224 -9.05 9.21 21.51
N VAL A 225 -8.70 10.44 21.90
CA VAL A 225 -7.40 11.04 21.52
C VAL A 225 -6.20 10.24 22.02
N VAL A 226 -6.35 9.48 23.11
CA VAL A 226 -5.30 8.58 23.62
C VAL A 226 -5.06 7.35 22.71
N ARG A 227 -5.94 7.13 21.71
CA ARG A 227 -5.82 6.12 20.66
C ARG A 227 -5.31 6.68 19.33
N LEU A 228 -4.96 7.98 19.28
CA LEU A 228 -4.25 8.52 18.12
C LEU A 228 -2.96 7.73 17.90
N ALA A 229 -2.74 7.33 16.65
CA ALA A 229 -1.61 6.50 16.30
C ALA A 229 -0.31 7.26 16.53
N GLU A 230 0.57 6.71 17.38
CA GLU A 230 1.92 7.25 17.57
C GLU A 230 2.69 7.16 16.24
N PRO A 231 3.49 8.18 15.87
CA PRO A 231 4.36 8.08 14.70
C PRO A 231 5.41 6.98 14.92
N PHE A 232 5.89 6.35 13.85
CA PHE A 232 6.82 5.21 13.96
C PHE A 232 8.03 5.46 14.88
N PRO A 233 8.71 6.63 14.87
CA PRO A 233 9.83 6.89 15.76
C PRO A 233 9.54 6.74 17.26
N ASP A 234 8.29 6.90 17.70
CA ASP A 234 7.88 6.77 19.11
C ASP A 234 7.59 5.31 19.52
N ILE A 235 7.32 4.44 18.53
CA ILE A 235 7.03 3.01 18.73
C ILE A 235 8.14 2.10 18.20
N ALA A 236 9.22 2.68 17.68
CA ALA A 236 10.38 1.97 17.16
C ALA A 236 11.11 1.20 18.26
N LYS A 237 11.72 0.08 17.88
CA LYS A 237 12.53 -0.77 18.77
C LYS A 237 13.72 -0.02 19.36
N VAL A 238 14.38 0.82 18.56
CA VAL A 238 15.43 1.73 19.02
C VAL A 238 14.78 3.11 19.25
N PRO A 239 14.70 3.58 20.51
CA PRO A 239 14.05 4.85 20.81
C PRO A 239 14.74 6.01 20.10
N TRP A 240 13.93 6.89 19.51
CA TRP A 240 14.45 8.09 18.85
C TRP A 240 15.16 9.03 19.85
N SER A 241 16.28 9.63 19.43
CA SER A 241 16.94 10.70 20.17
C SER A 241 17.84 11.55 19.27
N LEU A 242 17.96 12.84 19.60
CA LEU A 242 18.84 13.79 18.89
C LEU A 242 20.31 13.34 18.92
N ASP A 243 20.77 12.85 20.07
CA ASP A 243 22.18 12.47 20.28
C ASP A 243 22.58 11.19 19.53
N SER A 244 21.59 10.37 19.12
CA SER A 244 21.83 9.13 18.38
C SER A 244 21.78 9.31 16.87
N MET A 245 21.52 10.51 16.36
CA MET A 245 21.57 10.78 14.92
C MET A 245 23.03 10.67 14.45
N LYS A 246 23.25 9.99 13.31
CA LYS A 246 24.56 9.80 12.64
C LYS A 246 25.40 8.63 13.17
N SER A 247 24.76 7.53 13.56
CA SER A 247 25.49 6.28 13.78
C SER A 247 26.13 5.77 12.47
N ARG A 248 27.00 4.75 12.58
CA ARG A 248 27.63 4.15 11.39
C ARG A 248 26.57 3.43 10.53
N GLU A 249 25.60 2.83 11.18
CA GLU A 249 24.47 2.10 10.62
C GLU A 249 23.56 3.02 9.80
N ASP A 250 23.25 4.22 10.33
CA ASP A 250 22.43 5.20 9.62
C ASP A 250 23.14 5.69 8.34
N ARG A 251 24.45 6.00 8.45
CA ARG A 251 25.26 6.40 7.28
C ARG A 251 25.34 5.29 6.23
N PHE A 252 25.53 4.04 6.66
CA PHE A 252 25.55 2.90 5.76
C PHE A 252 24.26 2.82 4.92
N MET A 253 23.09 2.95 5.55
CA MET A 253 21.82 2.95 4.81
C MET A 253 21.66 4.16 3.90
N LEU A 254 21.99 5.37 4.37
CA LEU A 254 21.91 6.58 3.56
C LEU A 254 22.81 6.51 2.33
N ASP A 255 24.05 6.03 2.48
CA ASP A 255 25.00 5.85 1.38
C ASP A 255 24.48 4.83 0.36
N LYS A 256 23.96 3.69 0.83
CA LYS A 256 23.40 2.64 -0.02
C LYS A 256 22.14 3.09 -0.78
N LEU A 257 21.28 3.87 -0.13
CA LEU A 257 20.09 4.45 -0.75
C LEU A 257 20.46 5.55 -1.76
N ALA A 258 21.44 6.40 -1.44
CA ALA A 258 21.97 7.38 -2.39
C ALA A 258 22.63 6.71 -3.60
N GLU A 259 23.34 5.59 -3.39
CA GLU A 259 23.88 4.77 -4.47
C GLU A 259 22.78 4.15 -5.33
N THR A 260 21.68 3.67 -4.72
CA THR A 260 20.50 3.15 -5.43
C THR A 260 19.92 4.18 -6.41
N VAL A 261 19.87 5.45 -6.01
CA VAL A 261 19.46 6.56 -6.89
C VAL A 261 20.50 6.85 -7.98
N LYS A 262 21.80 6.70 -7.67
CA LYS A 262 22.92 7.05 -8.58
C LYS A 262 23.34 5.97 -9.56
N VAL A 263 23.12 4.69 -9.28
CA VAL A 263 23.66 3.54 -10.05
C VAL A 263 23.25 3.54 -11.53
N GLY A 264 22.34 4.43 -11.92
CA GLY A 264 22.01 4.70 -13.31
C GLY A 264 21.02 3.65 -13.79
N GLU A 265 19.80 4.09 -14.06
CA GLU A 265 18.71 3.23 -14.51
C GLU A 265 18.91 2.85 -15.98
N ASN A 266 19.89 2.01 -16.28
CA ASN A 266 20.08 1.47 -17.63
C ASN A 266 19.26 0.20 -17.87
N MET A 267 18.65 -0.35 -16.81
CA MET A 267 17.73 -1.49 -16.93
C MET A 267 16.42 -1.05 -17.59
N PRO A 268 16.00 -1.70 -18.69
CA PRO A 268 14.73 -1.38 -19.32
C PRO A 268 13.55 -1.78 -18.43
N GLY A 269 12.52 -0.93 -18.40
CA GLY A 269 11.28 -1.19 -17.67
C GLY A 269 10.22 -1.89 -18.51
N VAL A 270 9.00 -1.97 -17.98
CA VAL A 270 7.81 -2.30 -18.76
C VAL A 270 7.46 -1.10 -19.63
N ARG A 271 7.41 -1.27 -20.95
CA ARG A 271 7.12 -0.19 -21.92
C ARG A 271 5.70 0.34 -21.73
N PHE A 272 5.53 1.64 -21.87
CA PHE A 272 4.21 2.25 -21.91
C PHE A 272 3.60 2.06 -23.30
N ALA A 273 2.35 1.62 -23.34
CA ALA A 273 1.60 1.50 -24.59
C ALA A 273 1.28 2.89 -25.17
N HIS A 274 1.05 3.87 -24.30
CA HIS A 274 0.68 5.25 -24.64
C HIS A 274 1.63 6.26 -23.94
N PRO A 275 2.90 6.37 -24.35
CA PRO A 275 3.90 7.20 -23.65
C PRO A 275 3.65 8.72 -23.74
N ALA A 276 2.82 9.15 -24.69
CA ALA A 276 2.46 10.56 -24.89
C ALA A 276 1.18 10.97 -24.15
N ASP A 277 0.36 10.01 -23.72
CA ASP A 277 -0.91 10.28 -23.05
C ASP A 277 -0.68 10.31 -21.53
N SER A 278 -0.59 11.52 -20.98
CA SER A 278 -0.48 11.75 -19.54
C SER A 278 -1.84 11.81 -18.83
N LEU A 279 -2.94 11.60 -19.56
CA LEU A 279 -4.28 11.58 -18.99
C LEU A 279 -4.46 10.28 -18.18
N ILE A 280 -4.43 10.40 -16.86
CA ILE A 280 -4.74 9.29 -15.96
C ILE A 280 -6.24 8.99 -16.08
N LEU A 281 -6.59 8.07 -16.98
CA LEU A 281 -7.97 7.63 -17.23
C LEU A 281 -8.55 6.81 -16.08
N GLY A 282 -7.71 6.06 -15.37
CA GLY A 282 -8.07 5.16 -14.28
C GLY A 282 -6.87 4.31 -13.81
N THR A 283 -7.11 3.51 -12.77
CA THR A 283 -6.18 2.47 -12.32
C THR A 283 -6.71 1.11 -12.75
N GLY A 284 -6.01 0.50 -13.72
CA GLY A 284 -6.28 -0.86 -14.16
C GLY A 284 -5.79 -1.86 -13.13
N PHE A 285 -6.43 -3.03 -13.09
CA PHE A 285 -6.17 -4.03 -12.05
C PHE A 285 -6.25 -5.46 -12.60
N ILE A 286 -5.28 -6.30 -12.23
CA ILE A 286 -5.23 -7.72 -12.56
C ILE A 286 -4.79 -8.51 -11.34
N THR A 287 -5.47 -9.60 -11.00
CA THR A 287 -4.98 -10.58 -10.01
C THR A 287 -4.48 -11.83 -10.71
N ARG A 288 -3.35 -12.37 -10.25
CA ARG A 288 -2.91 -13.74 -10.52
C ARG A 288 -2.84 -14.52 -9.21
N THR A 289 -3.01 -15.83 -9.29
CA THR A 289 -3.03 -16.69 -8.09
C THR A 289 -2.16 -17.93 -8.26
N MET A 290 -1.66 -18.44 -7.13
CA MET A 290 -1.07 -19.78 -7.04
C MET A 290 -1.70 -20.50 -5.84
N LEU A 291 -2.17 -21.72 -6.07
CA LEU A 291 -2.87 -22.52 -5.05
C LEU A 291 -1.94 -22.89 -3.89
N ALA A 292 -2.52 -23.25 -2.75
CA ALA A 292 -1.78 -23.54 -1.51
C ALA A 292 -0.65 -24.57 -1.69
N ASP A 293 -0.87 -25.63 -2.47
CA ASP A 293 0.16 -26.65 -2.74
C ASP A 293 1.34 -26.05 -3.52
N SER A 294 1.07 -25.22 -4.53
CA SER A 294 2.09 -24.47 -5.28
C SER A 294 2.85 -23.51 -4.37
N VAL A 295 2.18 -22.85 -3.41
CA VAL A 295 2.85 -21.98 -2.44
C VAL A 295 3.77 -22.77 -1.52
N GLN A 296 3.34 -23.96 -1.08
CA GLN A 296 4.17 -24.85 -0.27
C GLN A 296 5.41 -25.32 -1.05
N ALA A 297 5.23 -25.73 -2.31
CA ALA A 297 6.31 -26.11 -3.21
C ALA A 297 7.30 -24.95 -3.40
N LEU A 298 6.80 -23.77 -3.79
CA LEU A 298 7.60 -22.54 -3.97
C LEU A 298 8.41 -22.23 -2.71
N ARG A 299 7.79 -22.27 -1.52
CA ARG A 299 8.45 -22.02 -0.23
C ARG A 299 9.49 -23.07 0.10
N SER A 300 9.22 -24.34 -0.20
CA SER A 300 10.14 -25.46 0.06
C SER A 300 11.39 -25.33 -0.79
N VAL A 301 11.23 -25.16 -2.10
CA VAL A 301 12.33 -24.99 -3.05
C VAL A 301 13.15 -23.74 -2.72
N ALA A 302 12.49 -22.61 -2.43
CA ALA A 302 13.16 -21.38 -2.00
C ALA A 302 14.12 -21.62 -0.82
N ARG A 303 13.64 -22.31 0.22
CA ARG A 303 14.42 -22.60 1.42
C ARG A 303 15.59 -23.54 1.14
N ASN A 304 15.39 -24.55 0.28
CA ASN A 304 16.46 -25.46 -0.12
C ASN A 304 17.61 -24.72 -0.84
N HIS A 305 17.30 -23.60 -1.50
CA HIS A 305 18.29 -22.73 -2.13
C HIS A 305 18.82 -21.61 -1.22
N GLY A 306 18.41 -21.57 0.05
CA GLY A 306 18.83 -20.53 1.00
C GLY A 306 18.21 -19.15 0.74
N CYS A 307 17.07 -19.11 0.04
CA CYS A 307 16.37 -17.90 -0.37
C CYS A 307 15.03 -17.73 0.35
N THR A 308 14.52 -16.49 0.36
CA THR A 308 13.14 -16.19 0.74
C THR A 308 12.26 -16.02 -0.49
N LEU A 309 10.94 -16.12 -0.31
CA LEU A 309 9.99 -15.80 -1.39
C LEU A 309 10.18 -14.35 -1.88
N SER A 310 10.46 -13.41 -0.98
CA SER A 310 10.74 -12.01 -1.36
C SER A 310 11.92 -11.92 -2.32
N SER A 311 13.05 -12.59 -2.03
CA SER A 311 14.21 -12.58 -2.95
C SER A 311 13.90 -13.23 -4.30
N ILE A 312 13.01 -14.22 -4.34
CA ILE A 312 12.58 -14.86 -5.59
C ILE A 312 11.70 -13.91 -6.39
N PHE A 313 10.74 -13.23 -5.76
CA PHE A 313 9.86 -12.29 -6.46
C PHE A 313 10.64 -11.13 -7.09
N GLU A 314 11.59 -10.54 -6.37
CA GLU A 314 12.44 -9.50 -6.94
C GLU A 314 13.28 -10.03 -8.12
N SER A 315 13.88 -11.21 -7.95
CA SER A 315 14.75 -11.79 -8.98
C SER A 315 13.96 -12.20 -10.22
N ALA A 316 12.77 -12.77 -10.04
CA ALA A 316 11.86 -13.09 -11.12
C ALA A 316 11.44 -11.81 -11.86
N SER A 317 11.09 -10.74 -11.15
CA SER A 317 10.75 -9.43 -11.75
C SER A 317 11.89 -8.90 -12.63
N LEU A 318 13.14 -8.93 -12.13
CA LEU A 318 14.31 -8.48 -12.89
C LEU A 318 14.57 -9.35 -14.12
N LEU A 319 14.49 -10.67 -13.99
CA LEU A 319 14.68 -11.59 -15.11
C LEU A 319 13.56 -11.45 -16.15
N SER A 320 12.31 -11.26 -15.73
CA SER A 320 11.20 -10.97 -16.63
C SER A 320 11.47 -9.72 -17.45
N LEU A 321 11.90 -8.63 -16.82
CA LEU A 321 12.27 -7.40 -17.52
C LEU A 321 13.38 -7.60 -18.56
N LEU A 322 14.40 -8.38 -18.23
CA LEU A 322 15.49 -8.70 -19.16
C LEU A 322 15.03 -9.55 -20.34
N ARG A 323 14.01 -10.40 -20.16
CA ARG A 323 13.51 -11.33 -21.18
C ARG A 323 12.48 -10.67 -22.10
N ILE A 324 11.61 -9.81 -21.57
CA ILE A 324 10.63 -9.09 -22.40
C ILE A 324 11.26 -7.93 -23.18
N ASN A 325 12.40 -7.40 -22.71
CA ASN A 325 13.14 -6.37 -23.42
C ASN A 325 14.30 -7.02 -24.19
N TYR A 326 14.38 -6.85 -25.50
CA TYR A 326 15.51 -7.38 -26.26
C TYR A 326 16.80 -6.59 -25.96
N VAL A 327 17.58 -7.01 -24.95
CA VAL A 327 18.72 -6.22 -24.42
C VAL A 327 20.09 -6.55 -25.05
N ARG A 328 20.14 -7.19 -26.23
CA ARG A 328 21.39 -7.67 -26.87
C ARG A 328 22.49 -6.62 -27.13
N ARG A 329 22.25 -5.33 -26.89
CA ARG A 329 23.18 -4.23 -27.20
C ARG A 329 23.57 -3.34 -26.01
N MET A 330 23.20 -3.68 -24.77
CA MET A 330 23.61 -2.88 -23.62
C MET A 330 24.90 -3.43 -22.98
N PRO A 331 26.02 -2.66 -23.00
CA PRO A 331 27.30 -3.14 -22.49
C PRO A 331 27.36 -3.28 -20.97
N SER A 332 26.47 -2.59 -20.24
CA SER A 332 26.35 -2.70 -18.78
C SER A 332 24.90 -2.43 -18.37
N ILE A 333 24.27 -3.42 -17.76
CA ILE A 333 22.92 -3.31 -17.20
C ILE A 333 23.05 -3.38 -15.68
N ASN A 334 22.79 -2.25 -15.04
CA ASN A 334 22.73 -2.15 -13.59
C ASN A 334 21.39 -1.56 -13.20
N THR A 335 20.93 -1.87 -11.99
CA THR A 335 19.73 -1.27 -11.44
C THR A 335 19.84 -1.14 -9.93
N GLY A 336 19.28 -0.05 -9.42
CA GLY A 336 18.93 0.10 -8.02
C GLY A 336 17.42 0.05 -7.88
N TYR A 337 16.92 -0.54 -6.79
CA TYR A 337 15.53 -0.39 -6.39
C TYR A 337 15.39 -0.31 -4.88
N MET A 338 14.34 0.41 -4.46
CA MET A 338 13.97 0.58 -3.07
C MET A 338 12.67 -0.17 -2.86
N ASN A 339 12.65 -1.14 -1.95
CA ASN A 339 11.42 -1.85 -1.65
C ASN A 339 10.85 -1.44 -0.31
N PRO A 340 9.53 -1.22 -0.24
CA PRO A 340 8.87 -0.96 1.02
C PRO A 340 8.98 -2.18 1.94
N VAL A 341 9.26 -1.94 3.21
CA VAL A 341 9.26 -2.97 4.26
C VAL A 341 8.28 -2.57 5.36
N ASP A 342 7.50 -3.54 5.83
CA ASP A 342 6.63 -3.33 6.99
C ASP A 342 7.47 -3.33 8.27
N LEU A 343 7.58 -2.16 8.90
CA LEU A 343 8.36 -2.02 10.12
C LEU A 343 7.68 -2.67 11.34
N ARG A 344 6.37 -2.95 11.27
CA ARG A 344 5.62 -3.52 12.39
C ARG A 344 6.05 -4.92 12.75
N ALA A 345 6.45 -5.71 11.75
CA ALA A 345 6.70 -7.14 11.94
C ALA A 345 7.83 -7.45 12.94
N ARG A 346 8.85 -6.57 13.04
CA ARG A 346 10.06 -6.83 13.84
C ARG A 346 10.70 -5.62 14.50
N HIS A 347 10.31 -4.41 14.11
CA HIS A 347 11.04 -3.18 14.46
C HIS A 347 10.27 -2.28 15.43
N LEU A 348 9.27 -2.84 16.11
CA LEU A 348 8.54 -2.18 17.19
C LEU A 348 9.20 -2.43 18.55
N ARG A 349 8.94 -1.54 19.50
CA ARG A 349 9.27 -1.75 20.93
C ARG A 349 8.57 -2.99 21.49
N ALA A 350 9.18 -3.59 22.52
CA ALA A 350 8.80 -4.92 23.01
C ALA A 350 7.38 -5.02 23.58
N ASP A 351 6.79 -3.91 24.04
CA ASP A 351 5.43 -3.81 24.55
C ASP A 351 4.37 -3.66 23.45
N THR A 352 4.78 -3.46 22.19
CA THR A 352 3.87 -3.34 21.05
C THR A 352 3.86 -4.62 20.21
N ASP A 353 2.88 -5.48 20.47
CA ASP A 353 2.63 -6.67 19.65
C ASP A 353 1.81 -6.35 18.37
N PRO A 354 2.38 -6.48 17.15
CA PRO A 354 1.67 -6.23 15.90
C PRO A 354 0.59 -7.27 15.57
N ARG A 355 0.56 -8.42 16.28
CA ARG A 355 -0.47 -9.46 16.12
C ARG A 355 -1.66 -9.26 17.06
N ASN A 356 -1.50 -8.42 18.08
CA ASN A 356 -2.58 -8.09 18.98
C ASN A 356 -3.42 -6.95 18.41
N LYS A 357 -4.68 -7.25 18.03
CA LYS A 357 -5.60 -6.26 17.47
C LYS A 357 -5.82 -5.04 18.38
N ALA A 358 -5.70 -5.20 19.71
CA ALA A 358 -5.81 -4.10 20.65
C ALA A 358 -4.69 -3.04 20.47
N HIS A 359 -3.58 -3.41 19.84
CA HIS A 359 -2.45 -2.53 19.54
C HIS A 359 -2.48 -1.98 18.11
N TRP A 360 -3.39 -2.43 17.26
CA TRP A 360 -3.50 -1.91 15.89
C TRP A 360 -3.89 -0.44 15.88
N ARG A 361 -3.24 0.35 15.04
CA ARG A 361 -3.48 1.78 14.89
C ARG A 361 -3.41 2.12 13.40
N ALA A 362 -4.27 3.03 12.94
CA ALA A 362 -4.19 3.59 11.60
C ALA A 362 -2.96 4.50 11.50
N ALA A 363 -1.86 3.96 11.00
CA ALA A 363 -0.59 4.65 10.80
C ALA A 363 0.11 4.12 9.55
N ASN A 364 0.98 4.92 8.97
CA ASN A 364 1.96 4.48 7.99
C ASN A 364 3.24 4.11 8.74
N SER A 365 3.73 2.89 8.55
CA SER A 365 4.96 2.37 9.18
C SER A 365 5.82 1.63 8.16
N ILE A 366 5.95 2.24 6.98
CA ILE A 366 6.82 1.76 5.90
C ILE A 366 8.26 2.25 6.13
N GLY A 367 9.21 1.32 6.04
CA GLY A 367 10.63 1.61 5.80
C GLY A 367 11.04 1.21 4.38
N PHE A 368 12.33 1.31 4.07
CA PHE A 368 12.84 0.91 2.75
C PHE A 368 14.10 0.07 2.86
N ALA A 369 14.13 -1.04 2.14
CA ALA A 369 15.37 -1.75 1.85
C ALA A 369 15.93 -1.25 0.52
N ALA A 370 17.26 -1.14 0.43
CA ALA A 370 17.96 -0.75 -0.77
C ALA A 370 18.65 -1.97 -1.40
N TYR A 371 18.40 -2.18 -2.69
CA TYR A 371 19.02 -3.25 -3.45
C TYR A 371 19.71 -2.69 -4.68
N ILE A 372 20.97 -3.09 -4.85
CA ILE A 372 21.80 -2.72 -5.99
C ILE A 372 22.19 -4.01 -6.68
N VAL A 373 21.83 -4.11 -7.95
CA VAL A 373 22.13 -5.27 -8.79
C VAL A 373 22.95 -4.81 -9.98
N ARG A 374 24.08 -5.48 -10.20
CA ARG A 374 25.07 -5.12 -11.18
C ARG A 374 25.26 -6.25 -12.18
N ASP A 375 25.77 -5.88 -13.35
CA ASP A 375 26.17 -6.81 -14.39
C ASP A 375 25.06 -7.76 -14.84
N LEU A 376 23.81 -7.27 -14.87
CA LEU A 376 22.64 -8.05 -15.27
C LEU A 376 22.73 -8.55 -16.72
N GLN A 377 23.60 -7.97 -17.55
CA GLN A 377 23.87 -8.47 -18.91
C GLN A 377 24.37 -9.92 -18.93
N ARG A 378 24.92 -10.44 -17.82
CA ARG A 378 25.34 -11.84 -17.72
C ARG A 378 24.19 -12.85 -17.81
N PHE A 379 22.94 -12.39 -17.61
CA PHE A 379 21.73 -13.20 -17.71
C PHE A 379 21.03 -13.05 -19.07
N VAL A 380 21.66 -12.34 -20.02
CA VAL A 380 21.15 -12.15 -21.39
C VAL A 380 21.93 -13.09 -22.31
N HIS A 381 21.31 -14.19 -22.76
CA HIS A 381 22.03 -15.17 -23.58
C HIS A 381 21.82 -14.94 -25.10
N PRO A 382 22.89 -14.96 -25.91
CA PRO A 382 22.79 -14.79 -27.36
C PRO A 382 22.05 -15.97 -28.01
N GLY A 383 20.86 -15.71 -28.56
CA GLY A 383 20.07 -16.73 -29.27
C GLY A 383 18.68 -16.98 -28.67
N ASP A 384 18.38 -16.37 -27.52
CA ASP A 384 17.21 -16.74 -26.71
C ASP A 384 15.86 -16.37 -27.30
N ILE A 385 15.29 -17.34 -28.02
CA ILE A 385 13.85 -17.57 -28.04
C ILE A 385 13.50 -18.75 -27.10
N CYS A 386 14.48 -19.55 -26.66
CA CYS A 386 14.26 -20.75 -25.83
C CYS A 386 15.47 -21.07 -24.92
N LEU A 387 15.74 -20.30 -23.85
CA LEU A 387 16.50 -20.90 -22.74
C LEU A 387 15.72 -22.12 -22.25
N GLY A 388 16.42 -23.24 -22.06
CA GLY A 388 15.85 -24.37 -21.34
C GLY A 388 15.42 -23.92 -19.93
N PRO A 389 14.31 -24.44 -19.40
CA PRO A 389 13.85 -24.14 -18.04
C PRO A 389 14.95 -24.24 -16.97
N GLU A 390 15.89 -25.17 -17.15
CA GLU A 390 17.02 -25.39 -16.23
C GLU A 390 17.95 -24.18 -16.12
N GLN A 391 18.33 -23.55 -17.24
CA GLN A 391 19.22 -22.38 -17.22
C GLN A 391 18.54 -21.18 -16.59
N LEU A 392 17.25 -20.97 -16.88
CA LEU A 392 16.47 -19.88 -16.29
C LEU A 392 16.33 -20.03 -14.77
N LEU A 393 16.12 -21.26 -14.30
CA LEU A 393 16.13 -21.56 -12.87
C LEU A 393 17.52 -21.31 -12.25
N GLN A 394 18.60 -21.69 -12.94
CA GLN A 394 19.96 -21.41 -12.46
C GLN A 394 20.20 -19.90 -12.31
N ASP A 395 19.83 -19.11 -13.33
CA ASP A 395 19.97 -17.66 -13.33
C ASP A 395 19.14 -17.03 -12.19
N LEU A 396 17.90 -17.51 -12.00
CA LEU A 396 17.04 -17.11 -10.89
C LEU A 396 17.70 -17.36 -9.55
N TRP A 397 18.30 -18.54 -9.34
CA TRP A 397 18.92 -18.86 -8.05
C TRP A 397 20.19 -18.08 -7.77
N VAL A 398 20.98 -17.75 -8.80
CA VAL A 398 22.14 -16.86 -8.66
C VAL A 398 21.65 -15.50 -8.18
N LEU A 399 20.70 -14.90 -8.89
CA LEU A 399 20.19 -13.57 -8.57
C LEU A 399 19.45 -13.53 -7.22
N ALA A 400 18.65 -14.56 -6.92
CA ALA A 400 17.91 -14.64 -5.65
C ALA A 400 18.84 -14.76 -4.45
N LYS A 401 19.98 -15.45 -4.57
CA LYS A 401 20.98 -15.51 -3.49
C LYS A 401 21.68 -14.17 -3.28
N GLU A 402 22.00 -13.45 -4.37
CA GLU A 402 22.57 -12.10 -4.28
C GLU A 402 21.59 -11.11 -3.64
N THR A 403 20.32 -11.15 -4.05
CA THR A 403 19.26 -10.35 -3.42
C THR A 403 19.08 -10.73 -1.95
N GLN A 404 19.06 -12.03 -1.63
CA GLN A 404 18.92 -12.50 -0.25
C GLN A 404 20.07 -12.03 0.64
N ALA A 405 21.31 -12.03 0.16
CA ALA A 405 22.45 -11.49 0.91
C ALA A 405 22.24 -10.01 1.26
N GLN A 406 21.72 -9.22 0.32
CA GLN A 406 21.37 -7.83 0.56
C GLN A 406 20.16 -7.67 1.51
N VAL A 407 19.16 -8.56 1.45
CA VAL A 407 18.05 -8.57 2.43
C VAL A 407 18.58 -8.73 3.85
N GLU A 408 19.49 -9.68 4.06
CA GLU A 408 20.09 -9.93 5.37
C GLU A 408 20.93 -8.73 5.85
N GLU A 409 21.72 -8.12 4.96
CA GLU A 409 22.50 -6.91 5.26
C GLU A 409 21.60 -5.72 5.64
N ASN A 410 20.55 -5.44 4.87
CA ASN A 410 19.59 -4.37 5.18
C ASN A 410 18.89 -4.63 6.53
N ARG A 411 18.60 -5.90 6.86
CA ARG A 411 17.88 -6.25 8.09
C ARG A 411 18.61 -5.82 9.37
N GLU A 412 19.94 -5.83 9.37
CA GLU A 412 20.75 -5.47 10.55
C GLU A 412 20.57 -4.00 10.99
N VAL A 413 20.15 -3.14 10.06
CA VAL A 413 20.05 -1.69 10.26
C VAL A 413 18.62 -1.17 10.26
N MET A 414 17.63 -2.01 9.94
CA MET A 414 16.19 -1.65 9.95
C MET A 414 15.65 -1.31 11.35
N ASP A 415 16.24 -1.84 12.42
CA ASP A 415 15.88 -1.46 13.80
C ASP A 415 16.04 0.04 14.06
N ARG A 416 16.86 0.72 13.23
CA ARG A 416 17.12 2.17 13.28
C ARG A 416 16.40 2.96 12.19
N ALA A 417 15.40 2.40 11.52
CA ALA A 417 14.64 3.06 10.45
C ALA A 417 14.10 4.45 10.85
N ALA A 418 13.75 4.64 12.13
CA ALA A 418 13.30 5.92 12.68
C ALA A 418 14.27 7.10 12.44
N PHE A 419 15.57 6.82 12.25
CA PHE A 419 16.62 7.84 12.13
C PHE A 419 16.92 8.24 10.68
N TRP A 420 16.95 7.30 9.75
CA TRP A 420 17.44 7.53 8.39
C TRP A 420 16.35 7.60 7.32
N VAL A 421 15.16 6.99 7.52
CA VAL A 421 14.12 6.94 6.47
C VAL A 421 13.64 8.35 6.10
N HIS A 422 13.44 9.21 7.10
CA HIS A 422 12.95 10.57 6.86
C HIS A 422 13.97 11.42 6.08
N GLU A 423 15.22 11.43 6.52
CA GLU A 423 16.31 12.15 5.86
C GLU A 423 16.50 11.67 4.41
N PHE A 424 16.47 10.35 4.21
CA PHE A 424 16.55 9.78 2.87
C PHE A 424 15.42 10.26 1.96
N LEU A 425 14.16 10.16 2.41
CA LEU A 425 13.02 10.53 1.57
C LEU A 425 12.99 12.02 1.25
N GLU A 426 13.38 12.89 2.19
CA GLU A 426 13.52 14.32 1.89
C GLU A 426 14.57 14.58 0.81
N ALA A 427 15.74 13.91 0.89
CA ALA A 427 16.77 14.01 -0.13
C ALA A 427 16.33 13.44 -1.48
N ALA A 428 15.64 12.30 -1.48
CA ALA A 428 15.12 11.66 -2.70
C ALA A 428 14.05 12.52 -3.39
N LEU A 429 13.11 13.11 -2.63
CA LEU A 429 12.10 14.02 -3.16
C LEU A 429 12.73 15.27 -3.79
N ALA A 430 13.75 15.83 -3.13
CA ALA A 430 14.49 16.97 -3.67
C ALA A 430 15.20 16.63 -4.99
N ALA A 431 15.74 15.41 -5.12
CA ALA A 431 16.39 14.94 -6.35
C ALA A 431 15.38 14.64 -7.47
N LEU A 432 14.22 14.05 -7.15
CA LEU A 432 13.17 13.70 -8.12
C LEU A 432 12.50 14.94 -8.76
N GLY A 433 12.54 16.09 -8.09
CA GLY A 433 12.02 17.36 -8.64
C GLY A 433 12.82 17.92 -9.82
N VAL A 434 13.93 17.29 -10.22
CA VAL A 434 14.88 17.81 -11.23
C VAL A 434 14.75 17.11 -12.60
N GLU A 435 14.14 15.92 -12.69
CA GLU A 435 14.09 15.14 -13.94
C GLU A 435 12.68 15.13 -14.59
N GLY A 436 12.45 16.08 -15.49
CA GLY A 436 11.25 16.18 -16.34
C GLY A 436 11.55 15.79 -17.78
N GLY A 437 11.57 14.50 -18.08
CA GLY A 437 11.61 13.97 -19.45
C GLY A 437 10.47 12.97 -19.70
N PRO A 438 10.02 12.79 -20.95
CA PRO A 438 9.03 11.78 -21.28
C PRO A 438 9.59 10.38 -20.98
N LYS A 439 8.94 9.66 -20.06
CA LYS A 439 9.27 8.26 -19.75
C LYS A 439 8.55 7.37 -20.75
N VAL A 440 9.29 6.44 -21.38
CA VAL A 440 8.75 5.45 -22.33
C VAL A 440 8.58 4.06 -21.71
N SER A 441 9.10 3.87 -20.50
CA SER A 441 8.97 2.65 -19.71
C SER A 441 9.20 2.96 -18.23
N ALA A 442 8.73 2.06 -17.36
CA ALA A 442 9.04 2.12 -15.93
C ALA A 442 9.25 0.72 -15.35
N LYS A 443 10.16 0.62 -14.37
CA LYS A 443 10.32 -0.61 -13.58
C LYS A 443 9.06 -0.82 -12.72
N PRO A 444 8.59 -2.08 -12.58
CA PRO A 444 7.52 -2.37 -11.66
C PRO A 444 8.00 -2.20 -10.22
N ALA A 445 7.13 -1.71 -9.36
CA ALA A 445 7.34 -1.71 -7.92
C ALA A 445 6.78 -3.01 -7.34
N VAL A 446 7.66 -3.88 -6.85
CA VAL A 446 7.28 -5.17 -6.26
C VAL A 446 7.28 -5.03 -4.74
N GLY A 447 6.17 -5.41 -4.11
CA GLY A 447 5.98 -5.35 -2.67
C GLY A 447 5.42 -6.67 -2.14
N SER A 448 6.09 -7.24 -1.13
CA SER A 448 5.62 -8.46 -0.45
C SER A 448 4.99 -8.09 0.89
N LEU A 449 3.69 -8.36 1.03
CA LEU A 449 2.92 -8.13 2.26
C LEU A 449 2.85 -9.38 3.16
N GLY A 450 3.35 -10.52 2.67
CA GLY A 450 3.46 -11.73 3.47
C GLY A 450 2.13 -12.44 3.70
N VAL A 451 1.84 -12.79 4.95
CA VAL A 451 0.65 -13.58 5.33
C VAL A 451 -0.43 -12.66 5.88
N VAL A 452 -1.45 -12.38 5.08
CA VAL A 452 -2.53 -11.43 5.41
C VAL A 452 -3.50 -11.98 6.44
N ASP A 453 -3.57 -13.31 6.64
CA ASP A 453 -4.37 -13.93 7.70
C ASP A 453 -4.02 -13.43 9.13
N GLN A 454 -2.88 -12.76 9.30
CA GLN A 454 -2.48 -12.11 10.56
C GLN A 454 -3.11 -10.72 10.76
N HIS A 455 -3.67 -10.13 9.71
CA HIS A 455 -4.15 -8.75 9.66
C HIS A 455 -5.62 -8.65 9.22
N LEU A 456 -6.18 -9.72 8.66
CA LEU A 456 -7.57 -9.82 8.28
C LEU A 456 -8.11 -11.19 8.67
N SER A 457 -9.31 -11.23 9.26
CA SER A 457 -9.96 -12.45 9.68
C SER A 457 -10.84 -12.98 8.55
N GLN A 458 -10.72 -14.25 8.20
CA GLN A 458 -11.59 -14.86 7.18
C GLN A 458 -13.06 -14.90 7.62
N ARG A 459 -13.28 -15.00 8.93
CA ARG A 459 -14.60 -15.11 9.55
C ARG A 459 -14.64 -14.27 10.81
N VAL A 460 -15.67 -13.45 10.94
CA VAL A 460 -15.90 -12.61 12.13
C VAL A 460 -17.24 -12.99 12.74
N ALA A 461 -17.23 -13.40 14.00
CA ALA A 461 -18.43 -13.87 14.69
C ALA A 461 -19.39 -12.71 14.99
N VAL A 462 -20.64 -12.84 14.55
CA VAL A 462 -21.75 -12.00 15.00
C VAL A 462 -22.28 -12.56 16.32
N ASN A 463 -22.46 -13.87 16.39
CA ASN A 463 -22.81 -14.64 17.59
C ASN A 463 -22.16 -16.05 17.54
N GLU A 464 -22.56 -16.97 18.41
CA GLU A 464 -21.99 -18.34 18.46
C GLU A 464 -22.20 -19.18 17.18
N ARG A 465 -23.22 -18.87 16.39
CA ARG A 465 -23.64 -19.64 15.21
C ARG A 465 -23.46 -18.88 13.89
N ASP A 466 -23.46 -17.55 13.96
CA ASP A 466 -23.46 -16.68 12.79
C ASP A 466 -22.15 -15.92 12.62
N PHE A 467 -21.69 -15.84 11.37
CA PHE A 467 -20.43 -15.22 10.99
C PHE A 467 -20.61 -14.33 9.77
N LEU A 468 -19.86 -13.22 9.76
CA LEU A 468 -19.51 -12.54 8.52
C LEU A 468 -18.34 -13.29 7.90
N VAL A 469 -18.50 -13.73 6.64
CA VAL A 469 -17.45 -14.39 5.88
C VAL A 469 -16.87 -13.38 4.90
N VAL A 470 -15.55 -13.19 4.97
CA VAL A 470 -14.81 -12.26 4.11
C VAL A 470 -14.35 -13.00 2.87
N SER A 471 -14.70 -12.50 1.68
CA SER A 471 -14.17 -13.04 0.44
C SER A 471 -12.67 -12.69 0.29
N GLN A 472 -12.08 -13.05 -0.84
CA GLN A 472 -10.72 -12.64 -1.14
C GLN A 472 -10.61 -11.09 -1.11
N PRO A 473 -9.75 -10.51 -0.25
CA PRO A 473 -9.47 -9.10 -0.33
C PRO A 473 -8.69 -8.80 -1.62
N LYS A 474 -8.91 -7.64 -2.23
CA LYS A 474 -8.15 -7.16 -3.39
C LYS A 474 -7.53 -5.82 -3.06
N LEU A 475 -6.24 -5.66 -3.31
CA LEU A 475 -5.47 -4.46 -3.00
C LEU A 475 -4.98 -3.78 -4.28
N ALA A 476 -5.51 -2.59 -4.57
CA ALA A 476 -5.03 -1.74 -5.64
C ALA A 476 -4.34 -0.49 -5.10
N VAL A 477 -3.39 0.05 -5.86
CA VAL A 477 -2.74 1.32 -5.54
C VAL A 477 -2.71 2.20 -6.77
N ARG A 478 -3.13 3.46 -6.62
CA ARG A 478 -3.00 4.46 -7.69
C ARG A 478 -1.54 4.91 -7.78
N HIS A 479 -0.82 4.39 -8.76
CA HIS A 479 0.60 4.70 -8.96
C HIS A 479 0.94 4.81 -10.46
N PRO A 480 1.85 5.73 -10.87
CA PRO A 480 2.20 5.93 -12.28
C PRO A 480 2.92 4.74 -12.91
N VAL A 481 3.45 3.81 -12.11
CA VAL A 481 4.14 2.60 -12.58
C VAL A 481 3.32 1.37 -12.24
N LEU A 482 3.58 0.26 -12.92
CA LEU A 482 3.07 -1.05 -12.52
C LEU A 482 3.48 -1.35 -11.07
N THR A 483 2.51 -1.60 -10.21
CA THR A 483 2.73 -2.07 -8.83
C THR A 483 2.28 -3.52 -8.71
N CYS A 484 3.05 -4.32 -8.00
CA CYS A 484 2.81 -5.74 -7.79
C CYS A 484 2.79 -6.00 -6.28
N HIS A 485 1.59 -6.23 -5.73
CA HIS A 485 1.41 -6.53 -4.31
C HIS A 485 1.19 -8.05 -4.13
N ILE A 486 2.13 -8.68 -3.45
CA ILE A 486 2.19 -10.12 -3.29
C ILE A 486 1.85 -10.49 -1.85
N TYR A 487 0.83 -11.34 -1.67
CA TYR A 487 0.41 -11.77 -0.35
C TYR A 487 -0.24 -13.15 -0.37
N THR A 488 -0.29 -13.80 0.79
CA THR A 488 -1.05 -15.03 0.97
C THR A 488 -2.30 -14.76 1.78
N TRP A 489 -3.41 -15.39 1.38
CA TRP A 489 -4.70 -15.35 2.06
C TRP A 489 -5.32 -16.73 2.01
N SER A 490 -5.68 -17.30 3.16
CA SER A 490 -6.25 -18.66 3.23
C SER A 490 -5.37 -19.71 2.54
N GLY A 491 -4.04 -19.54 2.60
CA GLY A 491 -3.05 -20.44 1.98
C GLY A 491 -2.78 -20.22 0.49
N THR A 492 -3.65 -19.50 -0.24
CA THR A 492 -3.43 -19.15 -1.65
C THR A 492 -2.54 -17.90 -1.74
N LEU A 493 -1.59 -17.90 -2.69
CA LEU A 493 -0.82 -16.71 -3.05
C LEU A 493 -1.62 -15.89 -4.05
N TYR A 494 -1.79 -14.61 -3.75
CA TYR A 494 -2.39 -13.61 -4.61
C TYR A 494 -1.34 -12.58 -4.99
N ILE A 495 -1.35 -12.21 -6.26
CA ILE A 495 -0.48 -11.21 -6.84
C ILE A 495 -1.38 -10.20 -7.53
N ASP A 496 -1.56 -9.06 -6.86
CA ASP A 496 -2.39 -7.96 -7.33
C ASP A 496 -1.52 -6.94 -8.06
N PHE A 497 -1.76 -6.84 -9.37
CA PHE A 497 -1.13 -5.87 -10.25
C PHE A 497 -2.04 -4.65 -10.41
N SER A 498 -1.53 -3.47 -10.09
CA SER A 498 -2.21 -2.19 -10.37
C SER A 498 -1.36 -1.32 -11.27
N PHE A 499 -1.98 -0.69 -12.27
CA PHE A 499 -1.28 0.10 -13.28
C PHE A 499 -2.12 1.29 -13.74
N THR A 500 -1.45 2.35 -14.20
CA THR A 500 -2.13 3.52 -14.76
C THR A 500 -2.54 3.25 -16.21
N GLU A 501 -3.84 3.21 -16.48
CA GLU A 501 -4.36 2.93 -17.84
C GLU A 501 -3.96 4.00 -18.85
N GLY A 502 -3.73 5.23 -18.40
CA GLY A 502 -3.21 6.31 -19.26
C GLY A 502 -1.86 5.97 -19.91
N TYR A 503 -0.99 5.23 -19.20
CA TYR A 503 0.33 4.84 -19.73
C TYR A 503 0.34 3.46 -20.36
N TYR A 504 -0.29 2.49 -19.69
CA TYR A 504 -0.26 1.09 -20.12
C TYR A 504 -1.43 0.72 -21.02
N GLY A 505 -2.42 1.58 -21.23
CA GLY A 505 -3.69 1.20 -21.85
C GLY A 505 -4.58 0.40 -20.90
N THR A 506 -5.84 0.21 -21.29
CA THR A 506 -6.78 -0.61 -20.50
C THR A 506 -6.43 -2.10 -20.60
N LEU A 507 -6.99 -2.92 -19.71
CA LEU A 507 -6.81 -4.37 -19.79
C LEU A 507 -7.34 -4.94 -21.13
N ASP A 508 -8.44 -4.41 -21.65
CA ASP A 508 -9.00 -4.86 -22.93
C ASP A 508 -8.09 -4.48 -24.11
N GLU A 509 -7.49 -3.30 -24.08
CA GLU A 509 -6.48 -2.90 -25.08
C GLU A 509 -5.26 -3.81 -25.05
N GLN A 510 -4.77 -4.14 -23.85
CA GLN A 510 -3.65 -5.07 -23.66
C GLN A 510 -3.99 -6.46 -24.20
N LEU A 511 -5.18 -6.99 -23.90
CA LEU A 511 -5.64 -8.29 -24.40
C LEU A 511 -5.82 -8.29 -25.92
N GLY A 512 -6.34 -7.20 -26.49
CA GLY A 512 -6.45 -7.02 -27.94
C GLY A 512 -5.07 -7.01 -28.61
N ALA A 513 -4.14 -6.20 -28.11
CA ALA A 513 -2.78 -6.11 -28.62
C ALA A 513 -2.03 -7.46 -28.53
N ALA A 514 -2.22 -8.22 -27.45
CA ALA A 514 -1.62 -9.54 -27.29
C ALA A 514 -2.13 -10.53 -28.34
N LYS A 515 -3.44 -10.53 -28.62
CA LYS A 515 -4.06 -11.37 -29.67
C LYS A 515 -3.56 -11.02 -31.07
N GLU A 516 -3.27 -9.74 -31.32
CA GLU A 516 -2.76 -9.24 -32.59
C GLU A 516 -1.23 -9.39 -32.74
N GLY A 517 -0.53 -9.89 -31.71
CA GLY A 517 0.93 -10.03 -31.73
C GLY A 517 1.69 -8.70 -31.64
N LEU A 518 1.04 -7.63 -31.15
CA LEU A 518 1.63 -6.30 -30.99
C LEU A 518 2.41 -6.22 -29.67
N ALA A 519 3.60 -6.83 -29.62
CA ALA A 519 4.42 -6.98 -28.42
C ALA A 519 4.66 -5.66 -27.66
N ASP A 520 4.88 -4.55 -28.36
CA ASP A 520 5.11 -3.24 -27.73
C ASP A 520 3.87 -2.67 -27.03
N ARG A 521 2.67 -3.02 -27.51
CA ARG A 521 1.39 -2.59 -26.93
C ARG A 521 0.84 -3.58 -25.91
N ALA A 522 1.34 -4.82 -25.88
CA ALA A 522 0.97 -5.86 -24.93
C ALA A 522 2.03 -6.05 -23.80
N SER A 523 2.91 -5.07 -23.61
CA SER A 523 4.09 -5.15 -22.75
C SER A 523 3.76 -5.46 -21.29
N LEU A 524 2.63 -4.96 -20.78
CA LEU A 524 2.17 -5.21 -19.41
C LEU A 524 1.82 -6.68 -19.21
N LEU A 525 1.02 -7.26 -20.11
CA LEU A 525 0.65 -8.67 -20.03
C LEU A 525 1.86 -9.57 -20.26
N ALA A 526 2.73 -9.21 -21.21
CA ALA A 526 3.98 -9.94 -21.44
C ALA A 526 4.86 -9.99 -20.18
N PHE A 527 4.98 -8.87 -19.44
CA PHE A 527 5.67 -8.86 -18.15
C PHE A 527 5.01 -9.78 -17.12
N ILE A 528 3.69 -9.66 -16.95
CA ILE A 528 2.93 -10.44 -15.96
C ILE A 528 3.05 -11.94 -16.25
N ASP A 529 2.88 -12.35 -17.50
CA ASP A 529 2.91 -13.75 -17.88
C ASP A 529 4.32 -14.34 -17.78
N GLU A 530 5.37 -13.57 -18.14
CA GLU A 530 6.76 -13.99 -17.93
C GLU A 530 7.10 -14.12 -16.44
N PHE A 531 6.66 -13.16 -15.62
CA PHE A 531 6.85 -13.19 -14.16
C PHE A 531 6.18 -14.42 -13.54
N MET A 532 4.91 -14.67 -13.89
CA MET A 532 4.19 -15.86 -13.43
C MET A 532 4.81 -17.15 -13.95
N GLY A 533 5.30 -17.17 -15.20
CA GLY A 533 5.98 -18.31 -15.79
C GLY A 533 7.24 -18.70 -15.02
N ILE A 534 8.08 -17.73 -14.64
CA ILE A 534 9.26 -17.99 -13.81
C ILE A 534 8.88 -18.59 -12.45
N LEU A 535 7.84 -18.07 -11.80
CA LEU A 535 7.37 -18.63 -10.52
C LEU A 535 6.83 -20.05 -10.67
N GLN A 536 6.13 -20.33 -11.77
CA GLN A 536 5.63 -21.67 -12.07
C GLN A 536 6.77 -22.67 -12.29
N LEU A 537 7.85 -22.28 -12.98
CA LEU A 537 9.03 -23.14 -13.14
C LEU A 537 9.65 -23.54 -11.80
N VAL A 538 9.66 -22.65 -10.81
CA VAL A 538 10.14 -22.99 -9.46
C VAL A 538 9.24 -24.05 -8.83
N VAL A 539 7.93 -23.93 -8.98
CA VAL A 539 6.96 -24.91 -8.48
C VAL A 539 7.15 -26.26 -9.16
N ASP A 540 7.31 -26.28 -10.48
CA ASP A 540 7.50 -27.50 -11.27
C ASP A 540 8.85 -28.18 -10.99
N SER A 541 9.81 -27.45 -10.42
CA SER A 541 11.11 -28.00 -9.97
C SER A 541 11.06 -28.64 -8.58
N ALA A 542 9.92 -28.58 -7.89
CA ALA A 542 9.77 -29.23 -6.59
C ALA A 542 9.82 -30.76 -6.73
N PRO A 543 10.52 -31.47 -5.82
CA PRO A 543 10.71 -32.91 -5.88
C PRO A 543 9.46 -33.73 -5.62
#